data_AF-A0A5N6E8H4-F1
#
_entry.id   AF-A0A5N6E8H4-F1
#
_cell.length_a   1.000
_cell.length_b   1.000
_cell.length_c   1.000
_cell.angle_alpha   90.00
_cell.angle_beta   90.00
_cell.angle_gamma   90.00
#
_symmetry.space_group_name_H-M   'P 1'
#
loop_
_entity.id
_entity.type
_entity.pdbx_description
1 polymer ?
#
loop_
_entity_poly.entity_id
_entity_poly.type
_entity_poly.pdbx_seq_one_letter_code
_entity_poly.pdbx_strand_id
1 'polypeptide(L)'
;MPQKPLLKKQRRSESTKAKTQQRNRLKKSLFRKAAKYSIECESDVFVMIRIRKNGQRFTFDSSALDHWLPSMPELARRFDS
;
A
#
# COMPACT_ATOMS: atom_id res chain seq x y z
N MET A 1 -38.26 -1.27 36.19
CA MET A 1 -37.36 -1.81 35.16
C MET A 1 -36.54 -0.66 34.58
N PRO A 2 -35.25 -0.50 34.92
CA PRO A 2 -34.44 0.56 34.31
C PRO A 2 -34.03 0.13 32.89
N GLN A 3 -34.45 0.89 31.89
CA GLN A 3 -34.02 0.67 30.51
C GLN A 3 -32.54 1.04 30.39
N LYS A 4 -31.69 0.02 30.14
CA LYS A 4 -30.27 0.24 29.83
C LYS A 4 -30.18 0.97 28.49
N PRO A 5 -29.41 2.07 28.38
CA PRO A 5 -29.21 2.72 27.10
C PRO A 5 -28.50 1.74 26.16
N LEU A 6 -29.11 1.47 25.00
CA LEU A 6 -28.45 0.71 23.93
C LEU A 6 -27.20 1.49 23.52
N LEU A 7 -26.03 1.03 23.97
CA LEU A 7 -24.75 1.42 23.41
C LEU A 7 -24.83 1.14 21.91
N LYS A 8 -24.92 2.22 21.11
CA LYS A 8 -24.89 2.17 19.65
C LYS A 8 -23.64 1.37 19.27
N LYS A 9 -23.84 0.11 18.88
CA LYS A 9 -22.80 -0.78 18.36
C LYS A 9 -22.28 -0.11 17.09
N GLN A 10 -21.25 0.74 17.21
CA GLN A 10 -20.57 1.30 16.06
C GLN A 10 -20.19 0.14 15.15
N ARG A 11 -20.64 0.20 13.89
CA ARG A 11 -20.35 -0.81 12.87
C ARG A 11 -18.83 -1.08 12.92
N ARG A 12 -18.44 -2.34 13.12
CA ARG A 12 -17.02 -2.79 13.26
C ARG A 12 -16.10 -2.23 12.16
N SER A 13 -16.64 -1.85 11.01
CA SER A 13 -15.94 -1.22 9.88
C SER A 13 -15.34 0.16 10.17
N GLU A 14 -15.83 0.89 11.17
CA GLU A 14 -15.35 2.25 11.44
C GLU A 14 -14.23 2.34 12.49
N SER A 15 -13.93 1.24 13.19
CA SER A 15 -12.86 1.20 14.19
C SER A 15 -11.50 1.48 13.54
N THR A 16 -10.66 2.28 14.22
CA THR A 16 -9.26 2.54 13.87
C THR A 16 -8.46 1.24 13.64
N LYS A 17 -8.80 0.17 14.39
CA LYS A 17 -8.18 -1.15 14.24
C LYS A 17 -8.56 -1.79 12.91
N ALA A 18 -9.82 -1.75 12.51
CA ALA A 18 -10.30 -2.29 11.24
C ALA A 18 -9.67 -1.55 10.05
N LYS A 19 -9.60 -0.21 10.10
CA LYS A 19 -8.93 0.61 9.07
C LYS A 19 -7.44 0.26 8.94
N THR A 20 -6.75 0.06 10.07
CA THR A 20 -5.34 -0.33 10.08
C THR A 20 -5.14 -1.73 9.48
N GLN A 21 -6.00 -2.69 9.84
CA GLN A 21 -5.95 -4.02 9.27
C GLN A 21 -6.21 -4.02 7.77
N GLN A 22 -7.22 -3.28 7.30
CA GLN A 22 -7.52 -3.14 5.87
C GLN A 22 -6.33 -2.57 5.11
N ARG A 23 -5.72 -1.48 5.62
CA ARG A 23 -4.51 -0.90 5.04
C ARG A 23 -3.37 -1.91 4.93
N ASN A 24 -3.13 -2.68 6.00
CA ASN A 24 -2.09 -3.70 6.00
C ASN A 24 -2.37 -4.82 5.00
N ARG A 25 -3.64 -5.24 4.85
CA ARG A 25 -4.06 -6.24 3.85
C ARG A 25 -3.84 -5.74 2.43
N LEU A 26 -4.24 -4.50 2.13
CA LEU A 26 -4.03 -3.89 0.81
C LEU A 26 -2.54 -3.77 0.47
N LYS A 27 -1.72 -3.30 1.42
CA LYS A 27 -0.26 -3.24 1.26
C LYS A 27 0.33 -4.60 0.91
N LYS A 28 0.02 -5.63 1.70
CA LYS A 28 0.52 -6.99 1.49
C LYS A 28 0.07 -7.55 0.14
N SER A 29 -1.19 -7.34 -0.23
CA SER A 29 -1.71 -7.79 -1.52
C SER A 29 -1.00 -7.12 -2.69
N LEU A 30 -0.74 -5.81 -2.60
CA LEU A 30 -0.03 -5.07 -3.65
C LEU A 30 1.38 -5.61 -3.86
N PHE A 31 2.16 -5.78 -2.79
CA PHE A 31 3.51 -6.34 -2.89
C PHE A 31 3.51 -7.79 -3.42
N ARG A 32 2.54 -8.62 -3.00
CA ARG A 32 2.42 -9.98 -3.53
C ARG A 32 2.13 -9.98 -5.03
N LYS A 33 1.28 -9.06 -5.52
CA LYS A 33 0.99 -8.93 -6.95
C LYS A 33 2.19 -8.41 -7.74
N ALA A 34 2.92 -7.44 -7.18
CA ALA A 34 4.14 -6.91 -7.78
C ALA A 34 5.20 -8.02 -7.95
N ALA A 35 5.46 -8.78 -6.89
CA ALA A 35 6.37 -9.92 -6.94
C ALA A 35 5.90 -11.02 -7.89
N LYS A 36 4.59 -11.31 -7.91
CA LYS A 36 4.03 -12.28 -8.86
C LYS A 36 4.29 -11.85 -10.30
N TYR A 37 4.01 -10.59 -10.62
CA TYR A 37 4.20 -10.04 -11.97
C TYR A 37 5.67 -10.04 -12.37
N SER A 38 6.57 -9.62 -11.49
CA SER A 38 8.01 -9.61 -11.80
C SER A 38 8.53 -11.00 -12.15
N ILE A 39 8.05 -12.04 -11.46
CA ILE A 39 8.43 -13.44 -11.71
C ILE A 39 7.76 -13.97 -12.98
N GLU A 40 6.44 -13.86 -13.10
CA GLU A 40 5.69 -14.47 -14.21
C GLU A 40 5.93 -13.78 -15.57
N CYS A 41 6.31 -12.50 -15.54
CA CYS A 41 6.53 -11.72 -16.75
C CYS A 41 7.99 -11.29 -16.94
N GLU A 42 8.93 -11.84 -16.15
CA GLU A 42 10.37 -11.55 -16.23
C GLU A 42 10.66 -10.04 -16.32
N SER A 43 9.97 -9.26 -15.48
CA SER A 43 9.94 -7.80 -15.57
C SER A 43 10.47 -7.16 -14.29
N ASP A 44 11.21 -6.06 -14.44
CA ASP A 44 11.58 -5.21 -13.32
C ASP A 44 10.37 -4.40 -12.82
N VAL A 45 10.07 -4.52 -11.52
CA VAL A 45 8.92 -3.91 -10.87
C VAL A 45 9.36 -3.23 -9.58
N PHE A 46 9.01 -1.95 -9.47
CA PHE A 46 9.20 -1.17 -8.25
C PHE A 46 7.87 -0.64 -7.75
N VAL A 47 7.63 -0.78 -6.44
CA VAL A 47 6.46 -0.22 -5.77
C VAL A 47 6.90 0.56 -4.53
N MET A 48 6.69 1.87 -4.54
CA MET A 48 6.84 2.72 -3.36
C MET A 48 5.48 3.15 -2.81
N ILE A 49 5.26 2.92 -1.52
CA ILE A 49 4.07 3.36 -0.80
C ILE A 49 4.50 4.39 0.24
N ARG A 50 3.99 5.61 0.13
CA ARG A 50 4.07 6.62 1.20
C ARG A 50 2.72 6.73 1.91
N ILE A 51 2.71 6.47 3.20
CA ILE A 51 1.55 6.78 4.04
C ILE A 51 1.51 8.29 4.25
N ARG A 52 0.56 8.96 3.58
CA ARG A 52 0.44 10.43 3.61
C ARG A 52 0.39 11.01 5.02
N LYS A 53 -0.32 10.33 5.94
CA LYS A 53 -0.53 10.80 7.32
C LYS A 53 0.75 10.93 8.15
N ASN A 54 1.68 9.97 8.04
CA ASN A 54 2.87 9.91 8.92
C ASN A 54 4.18 9.87 8.14
N GLY A 55 4.13 10.00 6.81
CA GLY A 55 5.29 9.95 5.94
C GLY A 55 5.95 8.59 5.81
N GLN A 56 5.47 7.54 6.49
CA GLN A 56 6.11 6.22 6.47
C GLN A 56 6.17 5.67 5.05
N ARG A 57 7.36 5.20 4.65
CA ARG A 57 7.61 4.64 3.33
C ARG A 57 7.79 3.13 3.41
N PHE A 58 7.29 2.44 2.41
CA PHE A 58 7.53 1.02 2.18
C PHE A 58 7.88 0.83 0.72
N THR A 59 8.89 0.01 0.44
CA THR A 59 9.35 -0.27 -0.92
C THR A 59 9.32 -1.76 -1.18
N PHE A 60 9.06 -2.10 -2.44
CA PHE A 60 9.35 -3.39 -3.04
C PHE A 60 10.12 -3.09 -4.32
N ASP A 61 11.22 -3.80 -4.53
CA ASP A 61 12.06 -3.74 -5.73
C ASP A 61 12.35 -5.18 -6.12
N SER A 62 12.01 -5.57 -7.35
CA SER A 62 12.31 -6.90 -7.87
C SER A 62 13.68 -6.99 -8.53
N SER A 63 14.34 -5.87 -8.80
CA SER A 63 15.63 -5.86 -9.48
C SER A 63 16.77 -6.15 -8.50
N ALA A 64 17.85 -6.70 -9.03
CA ALA A 64 19.13 -6.80 -8.33
C ALA A 64 20.10 -5.66 -8.70
N LEU A 65 19.70 -4.77 -9.60
CA LEU A 65 20.55 -3.72 -10.19
C LEU A 65 20.19 -2.37 -9.60
N ASP A 66 21.17 -1.69 -9.01
CA ASP A 66 21.00 -0.40 -8.29
C ASP A 66 20.48 0.79 -9.14
N HIS A 67 20.20 0.62 -10.45
CA HIS A 67 20.08 1.74 -11.41
C HIS A 67 18.99 1.62 -12.48
N TRP A 68 18.14 0.60 -12.46
CA TRP A 68 17.11 0.47 -13.50
C TRP A 68 15.99 1.53 -13.35
N LEU A 69 15.82 2.07 -12.13
CA LEU A 69 14.88 3.13 -11.86
C LEU A 69 15.46 4.48 -12.29
N PRO A 70 14.80 5.22 -13.18
CA PRO A 70 15.19 6.58 -13.51
C PRO A 70 15.04 7.48 -12.28
N SER A 71 15.79 8.59 -12.27
CA SER A 71 15.67 9.58 -11.20
C SER A 71 14.23 10.10 -11.05
N MET A 72 13.82 10.50 -9.84
CA MET A 72 12.45 11.03 -9.61
C MET A 72 12.04 12.16 -10.58
N PRO A 73 12.91 13.11 -10.93
CA PRO A 73 12.61 14.11 -11.96
C PRO A 73 12.39 13.52 -13.36
N GLU A 74 13.07 12.43 -13.68
CA GLU A 74 12.97 11.74 -14.96
C GLU A 74 11.71 10.89 -15.06
N LEU A 75 11.27 10.28 -13.96
CA LEU A 75 9.97 9.64 -13.86
C LEU A 75 8.83 10.63 -14.07
N ALA A 76 8.87 11.80 -13.43
CA ALA A 76 7.80 12.81 -13.54
C ALA A 76 7.56 13.25 -15.00
N ARG A 77 8.63 13.40 -15.79
CA ARG A 77 8.54 13.78 -17.22
C ARG A 77 7.82 12.74 -18.09
N ARG A 78 7.77 11.47 -17.68
CA ARG A 78 7.18 10.38 -18.48
C ARG A 78 5.68 10.15 -18.22
N PHE A 79 5.11 10.71 -17.15
CA PHE A 79 3.69 10.57 -16.82
C PHE A 79 2.81 11.71 -17.35
N ASP A 80 3.44 12.76 -17.89
CA ASP A 80 2.76 13.92 -18.49
C ASP A 80 2.73 13.86 -20.05
N SER A 81 2.99 12.69 -20.64
CA SER A 81 3.01 12.42 -22.09
C SER A 81 2.07 11.27 -22.44
#